data_AF-A0A7C5YTH2-F1
#
_entry.id   AF-A0A7C5YTH2-F1
#
_cell.length_a   1.000
_cell.length_b   1.000
_cell.length_c   1.000
_cell.angle_alpha   90.00
_cell.angle_beta   90.00
_cell.angle_gamma   90.00
#
_symmetry.space_group_name_H-M   'P 1'
#
loop_
_entity.id
_entity.type
_entity.pdbx_description
1 polymer ?
#
loop_
_entity_poly.entity_id
_entity_poly.type
_entity_poly.pdbx_seq_one_letter_code
_entity_poly.pdbx_strand_id
1 'polypeptide(L)'
;MSLTWELDEATFAGLRERIQACSGIYLDDSRRRSLSRTIAARLRCRGLHNGEEYLALLDSPAGKEEMSVLLEEVVNRETSFFRNPRHFRLLAEVVLPELERLRPADLPLRLWSAGCSTGQEPYSIAITVAETLGLPPRRPVEILATDLSRQALEYARQGCFTERQVQRVEPAYLSRYFERRGEVYVLKPEVREMVRFQEVNLVAEPLPSFVHGMDVIFCRNVTIYFRIETSRRLMANLYRCLKEGGYLFIGFSETLWQVFDAFERVQQGGVFFYRKGRAAQPARPTMPPPRPRSIPGGSSVERPLFLGPAPTQPRPSRPEVRAERVAPGEEPARAHYQRGLAGLRDGRYEEALGAFRAALREEPNLVEAWCGVAQVYANQGRYAEALQACERALELDDLAEEAYLLRGLVHRQLGRMEQAVADLERAAYLNPSSPTAHYYLGDVFLALSDRRRAAQAFRRTWRALLGQAEDVLIDGVPVHLLRQACRKHLETLEGAAPEVSVRPS
;
A
#
# COMPACT_ATOMS: atom_id res chain seq x y z
N MET A 1 -42.48 -4.92 -2.80
CA MET A 1 -41.96 -5.68 -3.96
C MET A 1 -40.49 -5.37 -4.11
N SER A 2 -39.59 -6.25 -3.65
CA SER A 2 -38.15 -6.10 -3.83
C SER A 2 -37.75 -6.65 -5.19
N LEU A 3 -37.81 -5.80 -6.22
CA LEU A 3 -37.14 -6.09 -7.49
C LEU A 3 -35.65 -5.77 -7.28
N THR A 4 -34.83 -6.81 -7.19
CA THR A 4 -33.38 -6.73 -7.39
C THR A 4 -33.14 -6.33 -8.84
N TRP A 5 -33.19 -5.02 -9.10
CA TRP A 5 -32.74 -4.46 -10.36
C TRP A 5 -31.23 -4.71 -10.48
N GLU A 6 -30.83 -5.40 -11.54
CA GLU A 6 -29.43 -5.64 -11.86
C GLU A 6 -28.95 -4.65 -12.91
N LEU A 7 -27.78 -4.07 -12.67
CA LEU A 7 -27.15 -3.18 -13.63
C LEU A 7 -26.71 -3.98 -14.84
N ASP A 8 -27.18 -3.63 -16.04
CA ASP A 8 -26.67 -4.20 -17.29
C ASP A 8 -25.21 -3.76 -17.54
N GLU A 9 -24.54 -4.45 -18.46
CA GLU A 9 -23.11 -4.26 -18.70
C GLU A 9 -22.78 -2.90 -19.32
N ALA A 10 -23.66 -2.40 -20.19
CA ALA A 10 -23.47 -1.12 -20.87
C ALA A 10 -23.61 0.04 -19.88
N THR A 11 -24.65 0.02 -19.04
CA THR A 11 -24.82 0.98 -17.96
C THR A 11 -23.65 0.93 -16.98
N PHE A 12 -23.17 -0.27 -16.64
CA PHE A 12 -22.06 -0.43 -15.69
C PHE A 12 -20.77 0.16 -16.24
N ALA A 13 -20.45 -0.12 -17.51
CA ALA A 13 -19.31 0.46 -18.19
C ALA A 13 -19.41 2.00 -18.25
N GLY A 14 -20.59 2.54 -18.58
CA GLY A 14 -20.83 3.98 -18.65
C GLY A 14 -20.69 4.70 -17.31
N LEU A 15 -21.14 4.08 -16.21
CA LEU A 15 -20.97 4.60 -14.86
C LEU A 15 -19.51 4.55 -14.42
N ARG A 16 -18.84 3.42 -14.68
CA ARG A 16 -17.42 3.23 -14.36
C ARG A 16 -16.57 4.31 -15.03
N GLU A 17 -16.81 4.59 -16.30
CA GLU A 17 -16.10 5.64 -17.05
C GLU A 17 -16.29 7.02 -16.43
N ARG A 18 -17.54 7.41 -16.12
CA ARG A 18 -17.85 8.73 -15.52
C ARG A 18 -17.28 8.87 -14.11
N ILE A 19 -17.40 7.84 -13.27
CA ILE A 19 -16.82 7.82 -11.93
C ILE A 19 -15.29 7.94 -12.00
N GLN A 20 -14.65 7.19 -12.90
CA GLN A 20 -13.21 7.24 -13.09
C GLN A 20 -12.76 8.61 -13.64
N ALA A 21 -13.48 9.19 -14.59
CA ALA A 21 -13.16 10.50 -15.15
C ALA A 21 -13.29 11.61 -14.09
N CYS A 22 -14.32 11.56 -13.24
CA CYS A 22 -14.56 12.57 -12.22
C CYS A 22 -13.66 12.44 -10.99
N SER A 23 -13.37 11.21 -10.53
CA SER A 23 -12.73 10.99 -9.23
C SER A 23 -11.38 10.25 -9.30
N GLY A 24 -11.04 9.68 -10.46
CA GLY A 24 -9.89 8.78 -10.61
C GLY A 24 -10.13 7.36 -10.09
N ILE A 25 -11.26 7.11 -9.40
CA ILE A 25 -11.60 5.82 -8.80
C ILE A 25 -11.94 4.82 -9.91
N TYR A 26 -11.26 3.69 -9.90
CA TYR A 26 -11.59 2.59 -10.78
C TYR A 26 -12.47 1.57 -10.07
N LEU A 27 -13.63 1.29 -10.66
CA LEU A 27 -14.53 0.24 -10.20
C LEU A 27 -14.32 -1.01 -11.06
N ASP A 28 -13.73 -2.04 -10.47
CA ASP A 28 -13.63 -3.35 -11.09
C ASP A 28 -15.01 -4.05 -11.14
N ASP A 29 -15.12 -5.13 -11.93
CA ASP A 29 -16.38 -5.84 -12.15
C ASP A 29 -16.94 -6.50 -10.87
N SER A 30 -16.09 -6.80 -9.87
CA SER A 30 -16.56 -7.36 -8.59
C SER A 30 -17.46 -6.38 -7.83
N ARG A 31 -17.25 -5.07 -8.03
CA ARG A 31 -18.03 -3.99 -7.41
C ARG A 31 -19.36 -3.73 -8.10
N ARG A 32 -19.65 -4.38 -9.25
CA ARG A 32 -20.92 -4.23 -9.98
C ARG A 32 -22.13 -4.49 -9.11
N ARG A 33 -22.10 -5.53 -8.26
CA ARG A 33 -23.23 -5.83 -7.35
C ARG A 33 -23.44 -4.74 -6.28
N SER A 34 -22.37 -4.17 -5.73
CA SER A 34 -22.49 -3.08 -4.76
C SER A 34 -23.01 -1.82 -5.43
N LEU A 35 -22.43 -1.45 -6.58
CA LEU A 35 -22.88 -0.30 -7.36
C LEU A 35 -24.34 -0.47 -7.80
N SER A 36 -24.78 -1.68 -8.13
CA SER A 36 -26.18 -1.97 -8.47
C SER A 36 -27.16 -1.54 -7.39
N ARG A 37 -26.84 -1.82 -6.12
CA ARG A 37 -27.69 -1.43 -4.98
C ARG A 37 -27.71 0.08 -4.80
N THR A 38 -26.55 0.72 -4.90
CA THR A 38 -26.42 2.18 -4.82
C THR A 38 -27.25 2.85 -5.90
N ILE A 39 -27.10 2.43 -7.16
CA ILE A 39 -27.81 3.01 -8.30
C ILE A 39 -29.32 2.74 -8.20
N ALA A 40 -29.73 1.54 -7.78
CA ALA A 40 -31.16 1.27 -7.54
C ALA A 40 -31.76 2.23 -6.50
N ALA A 41 -31.00 2.61 -5.46
CA ALA A 41 -31.44 3.62 -4.50
C ALA A 41 -31.50 5.03 -5.13
N ARG A 42 -30.49 5.41 -5.92
CA ARG A 42 -30.47 6.70 -6.63
C ARG A 42 -31.61 6.86 -7.64
N LEU A 43 -31.90 5.83 -8.42
CA LEU A 43 -33.03 5.78 -9.36
C LEU A 43 -34.35 6.11 -8.65
N ARG A 44 -34.61 5.47 -7.50
CA ARG A 44 -35.81 5.74 -6.69
C ARG A 44 -35.85 7.19 -6.18
N CYS A 45 -34.74 7.72 -5.70
CA CYS A 45 -34.67 9.09 -5.20
C CYS A 45 -34.91 10.14 -6.30
N ARG A 46 -34.50 9.85 -7.55
CA ARG A 46 -34.65 10.75 -8.70
C ARG A 46 -35.91 10.50 -9.52
N GLY A 47 -36.69 9.47 -9.18
CA GLY A 47 -37.88 9.08 -9.93
C GLY A 47 -37.57 8.52 -11.32
N LEU A 48 -36.42 7.88 -11.49
CA LEU A 48 -35.96 7.30 -12.76
C LEU A 48 -36.18 5.78 -12.79
N HIS A 49 -36.33 5.22 -13.98
CA HIS A 49 -36.78 3.84 -14.17
C HIS A 49 -35.69 2.87 -14.63
N ASN A 50 -34.61 3.37 -15.23
CA ASN A 50 -33.53 2.53 -15.78
C ASN A 50 -32.15 3.23 -15.73
N GLY A 51 -31.12 2.45 -16.02
CA GLY A 51 -29.73 2.91 -16.01
C GLY A 51 -29.41 3.94 -17.09
N GLU A 52 -30.03 3.84 -18.27
CA GLU A 52 -29.82 4.78 -19.38
C GLU A 52 -30.29 6.19 -19.03
N GLU A 53 -31.48 6.31 -18.43
CA GLU A 53 -32.00 7.57 -17.89
C GLU A 53 -31.07 8.17 -16.83
N TYR A 54 -30.46 7.33 -16.00
CA TYR A 54 -29.51 7.78 -14.99
C TYR A 54 -28.21 8.28 -15.62
N LEU A 55 -27.67 7.60 -16.63
CA LEU A 55 -26.52 8.09 -17.39
C LEU A 55 -26.84 9.43 -18.08
N ALA A 56 -28.01 9.56 -18.67
CA ALA A 56 -28.46 10.82 -19.26
C ALA A 56 -28.58 11.95 -18.22
N LEU A 57 -29.04 11.64 -17.00
CA LEU A 57 -29.04 12.59 -15.88
C LEU A 57 -27.61 13.02 -15.53
N LEU A 58 -26.66 12.08 -15.44
CA LEU A 58 -25.26 12.39 -15.14
C LEU A 58 -24.59 13.27 -16.21
N ASP A 59 -25.02 13.15 -17.47
CA ASP A 59 -24.53 13.99 -18.58
C ASP A 59 -25.24 15.36 -18.68
N SER A 60 -26.34 15.53 -17.94
CA SER A 60 -27.09 16.79 -17.91
C SER A 60 -26.41 17.86 -17.03
N PRO A 61 -26.84 19.14 -17.10
CA PRO A 61 -26.36 20.18 -16.18
C PRO A 61 -26.57 19.86 -14.69
N ALA A 62 -27.62 19.10 -14.35
CA ALA A 62 -27.87 18.63 -12.99
C ALA A 62 -26.97 17.44 -12.58
N GLY A 63 -26.31 16.82 -13.56
CA GLY A 63 -25.47 15.64 -13.37
C GLY A 63 -24.27 15.87 -12.45
N LYS A 64 -23.75 17.10 -12.37
CA LYS A 64 -22.64 17.45 -11.47
C LYS A 64 -22.99 17.26 -9.98
N GLU A 65 -24.21 17.65 -9.60
CA GLU A 65 -24.69 17.48 -8.23
C GLU A 65 -24.96 15.99 -7.95
N GLU A 66 -25.64 15.31 -8.87
CA GLU A 66 -25.93 13.89 -8.74
C GLU A 66 -24.66 13.03 -8.68
N MET A 67 -23.64 13.35 -9.49
CA MET A 67 -22.34 12.68 -9.47
C MET A 67 -21.64 12.83 -8.11
N SER A 68 -21.71 14.01 -7.50
CA SER A 68 -21.16 14.23 -6.15
C SER A 68 -21.82 13.29 -5.14
N VAL A 69 -23.15 13.14 -5.20
CA VAL A 69 -23.89 12.23 -4.31
C VAL A 69 -23.59 10.76 -4.60
N LEU A 70 -23.42 10.40 -5.88
CA LEU A 70 -23.03 9.05 -6.26
C LEU A 70 -21.64 8.68 -5.73
N LEU A 71 -20.66 9.56 -5.91
CA LEU A 71 -19.30 9.34 -5.42
C LEU A 71 -19.28 9.16 -3.90
N GLU A 72 -20.13 9.90 -3.18
CA GLU A 72 -20.29 9.79 -1.74
C GLU A 72 -20.72 8.39 -1.25
N GLU A 73 -21.49 7.66 -2.05
CA GLU A 73 -21.95 6.30 -1.76
C GLU A 73 -20.93 5.24 -2.22
N VAL A 74 -20.07 5.58 -3.18
CA VAL A 74 -19.10 4.66 -3.79
C VAL A 74 -17.78 4.62 -3.01
N VAL A 75 -17.36 5.74 -2.41
CA VAL A 75 -16.11 5.85 -1.67
C VAL A 75 -16.25 5.24 -0.28
N ASN A 76 -15.35 4.32 0.09
CA ASN A 76 -15.28 3.82 1.45
C ASN A 76 -14.66 4.89 2.37
N ARG A 77 -15.42 5.29 3.40
CA ARG A 77 -15.12 6.41 4.31
C ARG A 77 -14.33 6.03 5.56
N GLU A 78 -13.86 4.78 5.68
CA GLU A 78 -13.21 4.32 6.90
C GLU A 78 -11.97 5.16 7.26
N THR A 79 -12.08 5.91 8.34
CA THR A 79 -11.01 6.69 8.95
C THR A 79 -11.13 6.64 10.47
N SER A 80 -10.00 6.80 11.17
CA SER A 80 -9.97 6.80 12.63
C SER A 80 -8.85 7.70 13.15
N PHE A 81 -9.01 8.23 14.35
CA PHE A 81 -7.94 8.97 15.01
C PHE A 81 -6.68 8.11 15.14
N PHE A 82 -5.53 8.74 14.97
CA PHE A 82 -4.20 8.14 15.04
C PHE A 82 -4.06 6.82 14.27
N ARG A 83 -4.74 6.68 13.12
CA ARG A 83 -4.58 5.52 12.22
C ARG A 83 -3.11 5.40 11.89
N ASN A 84 -2.45 4.29 12.23
CA ASN A 84 -0.99 4.15 12.29
C ASN A 84 -0.30 5.13 13.26
N PRO A 85 -0.27 4.84 14.57
CA PRO A 85 0.37 5.70 15.57
C PRO A 85 1.86 5.99 15.31
N ARG A 86 2.54 5.12 14.55
CA ARG A 86 3.97 5.29 14.27
C ARG A 86 4.25 6.47 13.32
N HIS A 87 3.34 6.82 12.41
CA HIS A 87 3.50 8.03 11.58
C HIS A 87 3.45 9.31 12.42
N PHE A 88 2.56 9.37 13.41
CA PHE A 88 2.43 10.53 14.28
C PHE A 88 3.61 10.66 15.23
N ARG A 89 4.15 9.54 15.74
CA ARG A 89 5.42 9.53 16.47
C ARG A 89 6.58 10.05 15.61
N LEU A 90 6.70 9.57 14.37
CA LEU A 90 7.72 10.07 13.46
C LEU A 90 7.56 11.58 13.15
N LEU A 91 6.31 12.04 12.99
CA LEU A 91 6.02 13.45 12.83
C LEU A 91 6.53 14.26 14.04
N ALA A 92 6.22 13.82 15.26
CA ALA A 92 6.60 14.49 16.51
C ALA A 92 8.11 14.44 16.81
N GLU A 93 8.73 13.28 16.68
CA GLU A 93 10.09 13.02 17.17
C GLU A 93 11.18 13.37 16.14
N VAL A 94 10.83 13.39 14.85
CA VAL A 94 11.81 13.55 13.76
C VAL A 94 11.45 14.72 12.85
N VAL A 95 10.26 14.68 12.23
CA VAL A 95 9.94 15.61 11.13
C VAL A 95 9.75 17.03 11.63
N LEU A 96 8.94 17.25 12.67
CA LEU A 96 8.71 18.60 13.21
C LEU A 96 10.01 19.23 13.75
N PRO A 97 10.82 18.56 14.59
CA PRO A 97 12.10 19.11 15.04
C PRO A 97 13.08 19.41 13.89
N GLU A 98 13.15 18.54 12.88
CA GLU A 98 14.02 18.78 11.72
C GLU A 98 13.55 19.99 10.91
N LEU A 99 12.25 20.12 10.67
CA LEU A 99 11.66 21.27 9.98
C LEU A 99 11.85 22.57 10.77
N GLU A 100 11.75 22.55 12.11
CA GLU A 100 12.03 23.72 12.95
C GLU A 100 13.45 24.24 12.76
N ARG A 101 14.43 23.34 12.62
CA ARG A 101 15.84 23.70 12.38
C ARG A 101 16.09 24.20 10.95
N LEU A 102 15.38 23.65 9.97
CA LEU A 102 15.65 23.88 8.55
C LEU A 102 14.84 25.02 7.95
N ARG A 103 13.68 25.36 8.53
CA ARG A 103 12.78 26.39 8.02
C ARG A 103 12.93 27.67 8.83
N PRO A 104 12.95 28.84 8.18
CA PRO A 104 12.94 30.13 8.87
C PRO A 104 11.83 30.18 9.93
N ALA A 105 12.14 30.69 11.12
CA ALA A 105 11.23 30.62 12.28
C ALA A 105 9.96 31.47 12.11
N ASP A 106 10.03 32.50 11.27
CA ASP A 106 8.96 33.44 10.92
C ASP A 106 7.95 32.87 9.91
N LEU A 107 8.34 31.86 9.13
CA LEU A 107 7.45 31.24 8.14
C LEU A 107 6.60 30.11 8.74
N PRO A 108 5.33 29.95 8.33
CA PRO A 108 4.53 28.84 8.82
C PRO A 108 5.04 27.50 8.29
N LEU A 109 5.01 26.48 9.15
CA LEU A 109 5.09 25.08 8.70
C LEU A 109 3.74 24.71 8.11
N ARG A 110 3.74 24.22 6.87
CA ARG A 110 2.50 23.91 6.14
C ARG A 110 2.36 22.41 5.99
N LEU A 111 1.32 21.85 6.62
CA LEU A 111 0.99 20.44 6.60
C LEU A 111 -0.31 20.23 5.83
N TRP A 112 -0.40 19.15 5.08
CA TRP A 112 -1.58 18.83 4.27
C TRP A 112 -2.04 17.39 4.49
N SER A 113 -3.27 17.19 4.94
CA SER A 113 -3.98 15.90 4.88
C SER A 113 -4.82 15.85 3.60
N ALA A 114 -4.33 15.10 2.62
CA ALA A 114 -4.93 14.90 1.30
C ALA A 114 -5.78 13.62 1.30
N GLY A 115 -7.11 13.79 1.25
CA GLY A 115 -8.08 12.71 1.44
C GLY A 115 -8.46 12.54 2.91
N CYS A 116 -8.88 13.63 3.56
CA CYS A 116 -9.04 13.67 5.01
C CYS A 116 -10.32 12.99 5.55
N SER A 117 -11.25 12.61 4.68
CA SER A 117 -12.56 12.04 5.04
C SER A 117 -13.24 12.88 6.14
N THR A 118 -13.77 12.26 7.20
CA THR A 118 -14.49 12.90 8.30
C THR A 118 -13.61 13.63 9.34
N GLY A 119 -12.33 13.91 9.03
CA GLY A 119 -11.50 14.84 9.79
C GLY A 119 -10.60 14.24 10.87
N GLN A 120 -10.67 12.94 11.14
CA GLN A 120 -9.87 12.31 12.20
C GLN A 120 -8.36 12.40 11.94
N GLU A 121 -7.91 12.27 10.68
CA GLU A 121 -6.50 12.42 10.34
C GLU A 121 -5.96 13.84 10.58
N PRO A 122 -6.55 14.91 10.01
CA PRO A 122 -6.02 16.25 10.22
C PRO A 122 -6.08 16.69 11.69
N TYR A 123 -7.07 16.26 12.47
CA TYR A 123 -7.08 16.52 13.90
C TYR A 123 -6.06 15.68 14.68
N SER A 124 -5.71 14.47 14.22
CA SER A 124 -4.57 13.72 14.79
C SER A 124 -3.25 14.45 14.52
N ILE A 125 -3.09 15.03 13.32
CA ILE A 125 -1.95 15.89 12.99
C ILE A 125 -1.93 17.12 13.92
N ALA A 126 -3.07 17.81 14.09
CA ALA A 126 -3.17 19.00 14.94
C ALA A 126 -2.81 18.71 16.40
N ILE A 127 -3.32 17.62 16.98
CA ILE A 127 -2.96 17.18 18.32
C ILE A 127 -1.46 16.86 18.39
N THR A 128 -0.90 16.17 17.40
CA THR A 128 0.54 15.86 17.36
C THR A 128 1.39 17.14 17.33
N VAL A 129 0.97 18.15 16.55
CA VAL A 129 1.62 19.46 16.51
C VAL A 129 1.50 20.16 17.87
N ALA A 130 0.33 20.14 18.50
CA ALA A 130 0.11 20.76 19.80
C ALA A 130 0.95 20.11 20.92
N GLU A 131 1.12 18.79 20.91
CA GLU A 131 2.01 18.09 21.84
C GLU A 131 3.48 18.46 21.63
N THR A 132 3.90 18.63 20.38
CA THR A 132 5.32 18.82 20.02
C THR A 132 5.74 20.28 20.14
N LEU A 133 4.94 21.19 19.61
CA LEU A 133 5.24 22.62 19.51
C LEU A 133 4.52 23.47 20.55
N GLY A 134 3.62 22.89 21.35
CA GLY A 134 2.80 23.58 22.33
C GLY A 134 1.47 24.10 21.77
N LEU A 135 0.65 24.65 22.67
CA LEU A 135 -0.66 25.24 22.36
C LEU A 135 -0.76 26.64 23.03
N PRO A 136 -0.72 27.76 22.29
CA PRO A 136 -0.50 27.82 20.84
C PRO A 136 0.92 27.34 20.45
N PRO A 137 1.12 26.86 19.21
CA PRO A 137 2.44 26.43 18.75
C PRO A 137 3.48 27.56 18.84
N ARG A 138 4.70 27.22 19.27
CA ARG A 138 5.83 28.18 19.40
C ARG A 138 6.24 28.86 18.09
N ARG A 139 5.77 28.35 16.94
CA ARG A 139 5.91 28.95 15.61
C ARG A 139 4.61 28.79 14.83
N PRO A 140 4.34 29.61 13.80
CA PRO A 140 3.13 29.48 12.99
C PRO A 140 3.04 28.10 12.30
N VAL A 141 1.84 27.50 12.30
CA VAL A 141 1.54 26.23 11.63
C VAL A 141 0.20 26.35 10.90
N GLU A 142 0.17 25.88 9.66
CA GLU A 142 -1.07 25.73 8.88
C GLU A 142 -1.32 24.26 8.57
N ILE A 143 -2.49 23.73 8.95
CA ILE A 143 -2.92 22.39 8.58
C ILE A 143 -4.06 22.51 7.57
N LEU A 144 -3.76 22.19 6.31
CA LEU A 144 -4.77 22.07 5.27
C LEU A 144 -5.32 20.63 5.27
N ALA A 145 -6.63 20.49 5.22
CA ALA A 145 -7.32 19.22 5.09
C ALA A 145 -8.21 19.28 3.83
N THR A 146 -8.06 18.32 2.93
CA THR A 146 -8.83 18.29 1.68
C THR A 146 -9.48 16.96 1.43
N ASP A 147 -10.67 16.99 0.88
CA ASP A 147 -11.38 15.80 0.43
C ASP A 147 -12.24 16.13 -0.81
N LEU A 148 -12.69 15.09 -1.51
CA LEU A 148 -13.64 15.21 -2.61
C LEU A 148 -15.08 15.32 -2.07
N SER A 149 -15.40 14.70 -0.93
CA SER A 149 -16.74 14.73 -0.35
C SER A 149 -16.98 16.00 0.47
N ARG A 150 -17.92 16.83 -0.01
CA ARG A 150 -18.36 18.02 0.72
C ARG A 150 -19.02 17.65 2.05
N GLN A 151 -19.84 16.59 2.08
CA GLN A 151 -20.49 16.12 3.30
C GLN A 151 -19.47 15.71 4.37
N ALA A 152 -18.41 14.98 3.98
CA ALA A 152 -17.36 14.59 4.90
C ALA A 152 -16.62 15.80 5.48
N LEU A 153 -16.34 16.81 4.66
CA LEU A 153 -15.72 18.06 5.09
C LEU A 153 -16.63 18.87 6.01
N GLU A 154 -17.93 18.94 5.74
CA GLU A 154 -18.90 19.61 6.62
C GLU A 154 -18.98 18.92 7.98
N TYR A 155 -19.02 17.59 8.01
CA TYR A 155 -18.94 16.82 9.24
C TYR A 155 -17.62 17.10 10.00
N ALA A 156 -16.49 17.07 9.29
CA ALA A 156 -15.18 17.33 9.87
C ALA A 156 -15.08 18.72 10.52
N ARG A 157 -15.66 19.76 9.89
CA ARG A 157 -15.68 21.13 10.42
C ARG A 157 -16.43 21.26 11.74
N GLN A 158 -17.41 20.40 12.01
CA GLN A 158 -18.13 20.41 13.28
C GLN A 158 -17.19 20.07 14.45
N GLY A 159 -16.23 19.17 14.22
CA GLY A 159 -15.30 18.71 15.26
C GLY A 159 -15.98 17.87 16.35
N CYS A 160 -17.14 17.28 16.05
CA CYS A 160 -17.94 16.47 16.96
C CYS A 160 -17.84 15.00 16.56
N PHE A 161 -17.41 14.15 17.49
CA PHE A 161 -17.16 12.72 17.24
C PHE A 161 -17.89 11.85 18.26
N THR A 162 -18.39 10.71 17.81
CA THR A 162 -18.98 9.69 18.69
C THR A 162 -17.92 8.98 19.51
N GLU A 163 -18.33 8.32 20.60
CA GLU A 163 -17.45 7.49 21.43
C GLU A 163 -16.70 6.44 20.60
N ARG A 164 -17.38 5.78 19.66
CA ARG A 164 -16.76 4.80 18.75
C ARG A 164 -15.65 5.41 17.89
N GLN A 165 -15.77 6.66 17.47
CA GLN A 165 -14.78 7.32 16.63
C GLN A 165 -13.53 7.74 17.42
N VAL A 166 -13.70 8.10 18.70
CA VAL A 166 -12.58 8.48 19.59
C VAL A 166 -11.97 7.30 20.35
N GLN A 167 -12.48 6.07 20.18
CA GLN A 167 -12.01 4.88 20.91
C GLN A 167 -10.50 4.60 20.81
N ARG A 168 -9.83 5.10 19.75
CA ARG A 168 -8.39 4.93 19.52
C ARG A 168 -7.56 6.12 20.01
N VAL A 169 -8.20 7.18 20.51
CA VAL A 169 -7.53 8.34 21.09
C VAL A 169 -7.06 7.96 22.49
N GLU A 170 -5.79 8.22 22.80
CA GLU A 170 -5.27 7.96 24.14
C GLU A 170 -6.05 8.77 25.19
N PRO A 171 -6.35 8.20 26.37
CA PRO A 171 -7.14 8.89 27.40
C PRO A 171 -6.60 10.27 27.79
N ALA A 172 -5.28 10.44 27.78
CA ALA A 172 -4.61 11.71 28.07
C ALA A 172 -4.84 12.79 26.99
N TYR A 173 -5.01 12.40 25.72
CA TYR A 173 -5.40 13.32 24.65
C TYR A 173 -6.90 13.60 24.70
N LEU A 174 -7.71 12.59 25.02
CA LEU A 174 -9.15 12.73 25.13
C LEU A 174 -9.54 13.75 26.20
N SER A 175 -8.93 13.68 27.40
CA SER A 175 -9.19 14.62 28.49
C SER A 175 -8.71 16.04 28.19
N ARG A 176 -7.62 16.18 27.43
CA ARG A 176 -6.97 17.47 27.18
C ARG A 176 -7.55 18.22 25.99
N TYR A 177 -7.95 17.53 24.93
CA TYR A 177 -8.34 18.13 23.65
C TYR A 177 -9.81 17.98 23.29
N PHE A 178 -10.57 17.20 24.06
CA PHE A 178 -11.99 17.01 23.83
C PHE A 178 -12.80 17.38 25.07
N GLU A 179 -14.03 17.81 24.83
CA GLU A 179 -15.07 17.99 25.84
C GLU A 179 -16.19 17.00 25.55
N ARG A 180 -16.56 16.20 26.55
CA ARG A 180 -17.73 15.33 26.43
C ARG A 180 -19.01 16.16 26.61
N ARG A 181 -19.88 16.16 25.60
CA ARG A 181 -21.20 16.79 25.63
C ARG A 181 -22.26 15.74 25.30
N GLY A 182 -22.84 15.14 26.34
CA GLY A 182 -23.74 13.99 26.19
C GLY A 182 -23.02 12.77 25.60
N GLU A 183 -23.47 12.33 24.43
CA GLU A 183 -22.93 11.16 23.72
C GLU A 183 -21.82 11.48 22.72
N VAL A 184 -21.47 12.77 22.57
CA VAL A 184 -20.42 13.20 21.64
C VAL A 184 -19.23 13.82 22.36
N TYR A 185 -18.08 13.70 21.74
CA TYR A 185 -16.82 14.35 22.09
C TYR A 185 -16.60 15.51 21.12
N VAL A 186 -16.52 16.73 21.66
CA VAL A 186 -16.32 17.94 20.88
C VAL A 186 -14.86 18.37 21.02
N LEU A 187 -14.16 18.56 19.90
CA LEU A 187 -12.81 19.10 19.91
C LEU A 187 -12.81 20.53 20.45
N LYS A 188 -11.83 20.83 21.30
CA LYS A 188 -11.65 22.19 21.81
C LYS A 188 -11.24 23.15 20.67
N PRO A 189 -11.65 24.44 20.75
CA PRO A 189 -11.43 25.41 19.68
C PRO A 189 -9.96 25.54 19.26
N GLU A 190 -9.04 25.47 20.21
CA GLU A 190 -7.60 25.72 19.98
C GLU A 190 -6.97 24.67 19.05
N VAL A 191 -7.47 23.43 19.04
CA VAL A 191 -7.04 22.39 18.08
C VAL A 191 -7.85 22.49 16.80
N ARG A 192 -9.15 22.77 16.92
CA ARG A 192 -10.06 22.83 15.77
C ARG A 192 -9.66 23.94 14.78
N GLU A 193 -9.25 25.09 15.30
CA GLU A 193 -8.87 26.27 14.52
C GLU A 193 -7.51 26.11 13.80
N MET A 194 -6.70 25.11 14.17
CA MET A 194 -5.45 24.80 13.44
C MET A 194 -5.71 24.20 12.05
N VAL A 195 -6.91 23.67 11.81
CA VAL A 195 -7.24 22.90 10.61
C VAL A 195 -8.19 23.67 9.71
N ARG A 196 -7.79 23.86 8.44
CA ARG A 196 -8.62 24.44 7.39
C ARG A 196 -9.08 23.37 6.41
N PHE A 197 -10.39 23.26 6.19
CA PHE A 197 -10.99 22.28 5.29
C PHE A 197 -11.37 22.86 3.92
N GLN A 198 -10.92 22.24 2.82
CA GLN A 198 -11.22 22.64 1.45
C GLN A 198 -11.60 21.45 0.55
N GLU A 199 -12.52 21.66 -0.38
CA GLU A 199 -12.89 20.67 -1.39
C GLU A 199 -11.81 20.64 -2.49
N VAL A 200 -11.18 19.48 -2.72
CA VAL A 200 -10.14 19.31 -3.76
C VAL A 200 -10.23 17.93 -4.39
N ASN A 201 -10.27 17.90 -5.71
CA ASN A 201 -10.02 16.69 -6.48
C ASN A 201 -8.50 16.51 -6.68
N LEU A 202 -7.91 15.52 -6.00
CA LEU A 202 -6.46 15.30 -5.96
C LEU A 202 -5.86 14.87 -7.32
N VAL A 203 -6.68 14.37 -8.24
CA VAL A 203 -6.26 13.93 -9.57
C VAL A 203 -6.54 14.96 -10.67
N ALA A 204 -7.13 16.11 -10.31
CA ALA A 204 -7.34 17.20 -11.25
C ALA A 204 -6.01 17.87 -11.62
N GLU A 205 -5.90 18.33 -12.86
CA GLU A 205 -4.79 19.17 -13.32
C GLU A 205 -5.33 20.47 -13.96
N PRO A 206 -4.85 21.65 -13.54
CA PRO A 206 -3.91 21.88 -12.44
C PRO A 206 -4.57 21.73 -11.05
N LEU A 207 -3.78 21.38 -10.04
CA LEU A 207 -4.22 21.51 -8.64
C LEU A 207 -4.31 23.00 -8.23
N PRO A 208 -5.19 23.34 -7.28
CA PRO A 208 -5.32 24.72 -6.80
C PRO A 208 -4.03 25.29 -6.20
N SER A 209 -3.71 26.56 -6.45
CA SER A 209 -2.47 27.20 -5.99
C SER A 209 -2.25 27.12 -4.47
N PHE A 210 -3.32 27.09 -3.67
CA PHE A 210 -3.23 27.02 -2.21
C PHE A 210 -2.64 25.70 -1.67
N VAL A 211 -2.63 24.62 -2.46
CA VAL A 211 -2.01 23.34 -2.05
C VAL A 211 -0.49 23.30 -2.31
N HIS A 212 0.09 24.29 -2.98
CA HIS A 212 1.53 24.32 -3.27
C HIS A 212 2.35 24.85 -2.09
N GLY A 213 3.58 24.38 -1.95
CA GLY A 213 4.51 24.86 -0.91
C GLY A 213 4.27 24.21 0.45
N MET A 214 4.00 22.90 0.46
CA MET A 214 3.81 22.11 1.68
C MET A 214 5.15 21.60 2.21
N ASP A 215 5.31 21.59 3.53
CA ASP A 215 6.44 20.98 4.23
C ASP A 215 6.19 19.49 4.49
N VAL A 216 4.94 19.13 4.79
CA VAL A 216 4.50 17.75 5.02
C VAL A 216 3.18 17.48 4.31
N ILE A 217 3.08 16.34 3.62
CA ILE A 217 1.83 15.83 3.07
C ILE A 217 1.55 14.45 3.68
N PHE A 218 0.33 14.26 4.15
CA PHE A 218 -0.28 12.97 4.44
C PHE A 218 -1.26 12.66 3.30
N CYS A 219 -1.01 11.60 2.53
CA CYS A 219 -1.94 11.11 1.52
C CYS A 219 -2.06 9.61 1.70
N ARG A 220 -2.96 9.19 2.60
CA ARG A 220 -3.00 7.84 3.14
C ARG A 220 -4.32 7.17 2.84
N ASN A 221 -4.25 5.95 2.32
CA ASN A 221 -5.41 5.14 1.95
C ASN A 221 -6.31 5.79 0.88
N VAL A 222 -5.69 6.55 -0.04
CA VAL A 222 -6.35 7.24 -1.15
C VAL A 222 -6.07 6.53 -2.47
N THR A 223 -4.82 6.11 -2.69
CA THR A 223 -4.38 5.47 -3.96
C THR A 223 -4.86 4.04 -4.12
N ILE A 224 -5.38 3.41 -3.07
CA ILE A 224 -5.91 2.04 -3.11
C ILE A 224 -7.09 1.86 -4.08
N TYR A 225 -7.74 2.95 -4.49
CA TYR A 225 -8.88 2.94 -5.42
C TYR A 225 -8.49 3.32 -6.85
N PHE A 226 -7.21 3.64 -7.09
CA PHE A 226 -6.74 4.21 -8.34
C PHE A 226 -5.99 3.17 -9.18
N ARG A 227 -6.19 3.23 -10.50
CA ARG A 227 -5.27 2.55 -11.44
C ARG A 227 -3.88 3.16 -11.34
N ILE A 228 -2.87 2.40 -11.78
CA ILE A 228 -1.47 2.80 -11.69
C ILE A 228 -1.22 4.19 -12.29
N GLU A 229 -1.81 4.53 -13.45
CA GLU A 229 -1.62 5.83 -14.10
C GLU A 229 -2.21 6.99 -13.29
N THR A 230 -3.37 6.78 -12.66
CA THR A 230 -3.99 7.77 -11.77
C THR A 230 -3.14 7.96 -10.51
N SER A 231 -2.63 6.87 -9.94
CA SER A 231 -1.67 6.93 -8.83
C SER A 231 -0.39 7.67 -9.23
N ARG A 232 0.14 7.46 -10.44
CA ARG A 232 1.33 8.19 -10.96
C ARG A 232 1.06 9.69 -11.04
N ARG A 233 -0.07 10.08 -11.61
CA ARG A 233 -0.49 11.50 -11.69
C ARG A 233 -0.64 12.13 -10.32
N LEU A 234 -1.32 11.45 -9.39
CA LEU A 234 -1.45 11.93 -8.01
C LEU A 234 -0.07 12.13 -7.37
N MET A 235 0.83 11.15 -7.46
CA MET A 235 2.17 11.27 -6.86
C MET A 235 3.00 12.40 -7.49
N ALA A 236 2.89 12.59 -8.81
CA ALA A 236 3.49 13.73 -9.50
C ALA A 236 2.94 15.08 -9.01
N ASN A 237 1.62 15.17 -8.83
CA ASN A 237 0.96 16.34 -8.27
C ASN A 237 1.47 16.64 -6.85
N LEU A 238 1.48 15.65 -5.96
CA LEU A 238 1.96 15.81 -4.58
C LEU A 238 3.44 16.22 -4.53
N TYR A 239 4.27 15.69 -5.42
CA TYR A 239 5.67 16.09 -5.54
C TYR A 239 5.84 17.55 -5.94
N ARG A 240 5.02 18.05 -6.88
CA ARG A 240 5.01 19.47 -7.26
C ARG A 240 4.54 20.38 -6.11
N CYS A 241 3.66 19.88 -5.25
CA CYS A 241 3.16 20.60 -4.08
C CYS A 241 4.17 20.65 -2.91
N LEU A 242 5.09 19.69 -2.81
CA LEU A 242 6.10 19.65 -1.74
C LEU A 242 7.26 20.63 -1.97
N LYS A 243 7.67 21.30 -0.91
CA LYS A 243 8.94 22.02 -0.83
C LYS A 243 10.11 21.03 -0.91
N GLU A 244 11.26 21.53 -1.36
CA GLU A 244 12.54 20.81 -1.30
C GLU A 244 12.83 20.33 0.13
N GLY A 245 13.20 19.06 0.27
CA GLY A 245 13.40 18.42 1.57
C GLY A 245 12.14 18.14 2.39
N GLY A 246 10.94 18.40 1.84
CA GLY A 246 9.66 18.11 2.48
C GLY A 246 9.30 16.63 2.52
N TYR A 247 8.31 16.27 3.34
CA TYR A 247 7.99 14.89 3.71
C TYR A 247 6.62 14.46 3.18
N LEU A 248 6.53 13.21 2.74
CA LEU A 248 5.30 12.57 2.30
C LEU A 248 5.06 11.27 3.08
N PHE A 249 3.90 11.19 3.71
CA PHE A 249 3.38 10.02 4.40
C PHE A 249 2.28 9.37 3.56
N ILE A 250 2.46 8.09 3.22
CA ILE A 250 1.46 7.28 2.51
C ILE A 250 1.03 6.08 3.36
N GLY A 251 -0.11 5.48 3.05
CA GLY A 251 -0.63 4.31 3.75
C GLY A 251 0.26 3.07 3.59
N PHE A 252 0.14 2.12 4.51
CA PHE A 252 0.98 0.92 4.54
C PHE A 252 0.84 0.03 3.29
N SER A 253 -0.36 -0.04 2.72
CA SER A 253 -0.65 -0.78 1.49
C SER A 253 -0.29 -0.01 0.22
N GLU A 254 0.16 1.23 0.36
CA GLU A 254 0.47 2.13 -0.74
C GLU A 254 1.99 2.13 -0.87
N THR A 255 2.53 1.31 -1.77
CA THR A 255 3.96 1.30 -2.06
C THR A 255 4.24 2.26 -3.21
N LEU A 256 4.87 3.40 -2.91
CA LEU A 256 5.32 4.39 -3.89
C LEU A 256 6.41 3.86 -4.84
N TRP A 257 7.02 2.72 -4.49
CA TRP A 257 8.22 2.11 -5.09
C TRP A 257 8.11 1.69 -6.57
N GLN A 258 7.02 2.06 -7.23
CA GLN A 258 6.56 1.58 -8.54
C GLN A 258 5.81 2.66 -9.34
N VAL A 259 5.58 3.81 -8.72
CA VAL A 259 4.63 4.83 -9.22
C VAL A 259 5.35 6.14 -9.52
N PHE A 260 6.35 6.53 -8.71
CA PHE A 260 6.99 7.84 -8.85
C PHE A 260 8.39 7.88 -8.22
N ASP A 261 9.43 7.97 -9.05
CA ASP A 261 10.84 7.75 -8.65
C ASP A 261 11.56 8.97 -8.04
N ALA A 262 10.91 10.14 -8.02
CA ALA A 262 11.56 11.38 -7.58
C ALA A 262 11.60 11.54 -6.05
N PHE A 263 10.89 10.69 -5.30
CA PHE A 263 10.96 10.67 -3.84
C PHE A 263 12.06 9.74 -3.33
N GLU A 264 12.80 10.22 -2.33
CA GLU A 264 13.72 9.41 -1.53
C GLU A 264 12.94 8.67 -0.44
N ARG A 265 13.02 7.33 -0.41
CA ARG A 265 12.44 6.53 0.67
C ARG A 265 13.35 6.58 1.90
N VAL A 266 12.80 6.98 3.04
CA VAL A 266 13.48 6.95 4.34
C VAL A 266 12.79 5.90 5.22
N GLN A 267 13.58 5.11 5.96
CA GLN A 267 13.08 4.15 6.94
C GLN A 267 13.64 4.49 8.31
N GLN A 268 12.76 4.70 9.29
CA GLN A 268 13.16 4.98 10.67
C GLN A 268 12.11 4.39 11.62
N GLY A 269 12.55 3.74 12.71
CA GLY A 269 11.64 3.16 13.71
C GLY A 269 10.69 2.09 13.17
N GLY A 270 11.07 1.38 12.10
CA GLY A 270 10.23 0.35 11.47
C GLY A 270 9.04 0.91 10.68
N VAL A 271 9.13 2.15 10.19
CA VAL A 271 8.14 2.76 9.28
C VAL A 271 8.82 3.45 8.12
N PHE A 272 8.18 3.40 6.95
CA PHE A 272 8.64 4.07 5.74
C PHE A 272 7.88 5.38 5.52
N PHE A 273 8.61 6.38 5.05
CA PHE A 273 8.08 7.65 4.58
C PHE A 273 8.98 8.17 3.46
N TYR A 274 8.54 9.22 2.79
CA TYR A 274 9.17 9.72 1.57
C TYR A 274 9.62 11.15 1.74
N ARG A 275 10.73 11.51 1.11
CA ARG A 275 11.29 12.85 1.13
C ARG A 275 11.51 13.36 -0.28
N LYS A 276 11.17 14.61 -0.55
CA LYS A 276 11.59 15.27 -1.78
C LYS A 276 13.08 15.59 -1.68
N GLY A 277 13.89 14.96 -2.54
CA GLY A 277 15.34 15.14 -2.56
C GLY A 277 15.71 16.62 -2.66
N ARG A 278 16.78 17.05 -1.99
CA ARG A 278 17.30 18.41 -2.11
C ARG A 278 18.19 18.50 -3.34
N ALA A 279 18.05 19.54 -4.16
CA ALA A 279 19.05 19.85 -5.18
C ALA A 279 20.47 19.79 -4.56
N ALA A 280 21.34 18.93 -5.11
CA ALA A 280 22.68 18.69 -4.56
C ALA A 280 23.49 19.99 -4.55
N GLN A 281 23.99 20.39 -3.39
CA GLN A 281 25.12 21.33 -3.34
C GLN A 281 26.36 20.57 -3.86
N PRO A 282 27.16 21.15 -4.77
CA PRO A 282 28.32 20.46 -5.33
C PRO A 282 29.33 20.15 -4.22
N ALA A 283 29.55 18.85 -3.96
CA ALA A 283 30.50 18.37 -2.97
C ALA A 283 31.94 18.65 -3.45
N ARG A 284 32.77 19.22 -2.56
CA ARG A 284 34.21 19.36 -2.79
C ARG A 284 34.88 17.98 -2.86
N PRO A 285 35.84 17.76 -3.76
CA PRO A 285 36.48 16.46 -3.94
C PRO A 285 37.40 16.14 -2.75
N THR A 286 37.16 15.01 -2.09
CA THR A 286 38.08 14.40 -1.12
C THR A 286 38.88 13.29 -1.80
N MET A 287 40.19 13.29 -1.58
CA MET A 287 41.12 12.31 -2.14
C MET A 287 40.95 10.89 -1.56
N PRO A 288 41.29 9.84 -2.33
CA PRO A 288 41.16 8.46 -1.88
C PRO A 288 42.32 8.00 -0.97
N PRO A 289 42.08 7.09 0.01
CA PRO A 289 43.12 6.48 0.83
C PRO A 289 43.85 5.32 0.13
N PRO A 290 45.05 4.92 0.62
CA PRO A 290 45.93 3.98 -0.08
C PRO A 290 45.54 2.51 0.13
N ARG A 291 45.87 1.67 -0.86
CA ARG A 291 45.58 0.21 -0.88
C ARG A 291 46.55 -0.59 -0.01
N PRO A 292 46.10 -1.62 0.74
CA PRO A 292 47.00 -2.59 1.35
C PRO A 292 47.45 -3.70 0.39
N ARG A 293 48.69 -4.15 0.63
CA ARG A 293 49.49 -5.15 -0.12
C ARG A 293 48.97 -6.58 0.06
N SER A 294 49.19 -7.39 -0.97
CA SER A 294 48.94 -8.85 -1.05
C SER A 294 50.01 -9.68 -0.32
N ILE A 295 49.60 -10.83 0.21
CA ILE A 295 50.48 -11.94 0.60
C ILE A 295 49.97 -13.22 -0.12
N PRO A 296 50.87 -14.12 -0.60
CA PRO A 296 50.52 -15.22 -1.48
C PRO A 296 50.45 -16.59 -0.77
N GLY A 297 49.65 -17.50 -1.35
CA GLY A 297 50.02 -18.92 -1.46
C GLY A 297 49.21 -19.96 -0.68
N GLY A 298 48.79 -20.99 -1.43
CA GLY A 298 48.47 -22.34 -0.95
C GLY A 298 46.98 -22.62 -0.79
N SER A 299 46.37 -23.66 -1.35
CA SER A 299 46.82 -24.74 -2.22
C SER A 299 45.55 -25.41 -2.76
N SER A 300 45.60 -25.80 -4.03
CA SER A 300 44.65 -26.67 -4.74
C SER A 300 44.33 -27.97 -3.99
N VAL A 301 43.05 -28.31 -3.87
CA VAL A 301 42.59 -29.70 -3.71
C VAL A 301 41.38 -29.94 -4.61
N GLU A 302 41.39 -31.11 -5.22
CA GLU A 302 40.76 -31.53 -6.46
C GLU A 302 39.24 -31.74 -6.40
N ARG A 303 38.62 -31.64 -7.58
CA ARG A 303 37.26 -32.09 -7.87
C ARG A 303 37.22 -33.62 -7.97
N PRO A 304 36.17 -34.27 -7.44
CA PRO A 304 35.70 -35.54 -8.00
C PRO A 304 34.68 -35.31 -9.11
N LEU A 305 34.78 -36.19 -10.09
CA LEU A 305 34.11 -36.22 -11.37
C LEU A 305 32.62 -36.59 -11.27
N PHE A 306 31.89 -36.01 -12.22
CA PHE A 306 30.56 -36.40 -12.68
C PHE A 306 30.48 -37.90 -12.97
N LEU A 307 29.47 -38.57 -12.42
CA LEU A 307 28.96 -39.85 -12.93
C LEU A 307 27.65 -39.56 -13.66
N GLY A 308 27.62 -39.90 -14.96
CA GLY A 308 26.49 -39.76 -15.85
C GLY A 308 25.35 -40.75 -15.59
N PRO A 309 24.24 -40.64 -16.35
CA PRO A 309 22.92 -41.16 -15.97
C PRO A 309 22.61 -42.54 -16.57
N ALA A 310 21.72 -43.29 -15.91
CA ALA A 310 20.91 -44.37 -16.51
C ALA A 310 19.83 -44.84 -15.52
N PRO A 311 18.76 -45.53 -15.96
CA PRO A 311 17.77 -45.18 -16.97
C PRO A 311 16.36 -45.04 -16.35
N THR A 312 15.46 -44.41 -17.10
CA THR A 312 14.05 -44.20 -16.80
C THR A 312 13.25 -45.51 -16.77
N GLN A 313 12.34 -45.64 -15.79
CA GLN A 313 11.19 -46.55 -15.85
C GLN A 313 9.89 -45.75 -15.66
N PRO A 314 8.79 -46.14 -16.34
CA PRO A 314 7.61 -45.30 -16.50
C PRO A 314 6.77 -45.24 -15.22
N ARG A 315 6.27 -44.04 -14.90
CA ARG A 315 5.27 -43.85 -13.84
C ARG A 315 3.92 -44.45 -14.28
N PRO A 316 3.17 -45.13 -13.39
CA PRO A 316 1.85 -45.62 -13.70
C PRO A 316 0.86 -44.44 -13.86
N SER A 317 -0.02 -44.58 -14.83
CA SER A 317 -1.15 -43.69 -15.11
C SER A 317 -2.03 -43.52 -13.87
N ARG A 318 -2.33 -42.26 -13.53
CA ARG A 318 -3.33 -41.87 -12.52
C ARG A 318 -4.70 -42.48 -12.91
N PRO A 319 -5.47 -43.04 -11.97
CA PRO A 319 -6.83 -43.44 -12.26
C PRO A 319 -7.69 -42.20 -12.50
N GLU A 320 -8.46 -42.21 -13.59
CA GLU A 320 -9.54 -41.26 -13.83
C GLU A 320 -10.59 -41.42 -12.72
N VAL A 321 -10.73 -40.39 -11.88
CA VAL A 321 -11.81 -40.33 -10.90
C VAL A 321 -13.06 -39.82 -11.60
N ARG A 322 -14.06 -40.68 -11.69
CA ARG A 322 -15.42 -40.37 -12.14
C ARG A 322 -15.99 -39.19 -11.35
N ALA A 323 -16.57 -38.24 -12.07
CA ALA A 323 -17.33 -37.14 -11.51
C ALA A 323 -18.57 -37.67 -10.75
N GLU A 324 -18.53 -37.60 -9.41
CA GLU A 324 -19.73 -37.72 -8.58
C GLU A 324 -20.42 -36.36 -8.49
N ARG A 325 -21.73 -36.36 -8.71
CA ARG A 325 -22.61 -35.19 -8.59
C ARG A 325 -22.75 -34.81 -7.12
N VAL A 326 -22.37 -33.58 -6.77
CA VAL A 326 -22.55 -33.01 -5.44
C VAL A 326 -23.93 -32.33 -5.32
N ALA A 327 -24.59 -32.55 -4.20
CA ALA A 327 -25.90 -32.00 -3.83
C ALA A 327 -25.87 -30.47 -3.65
N PRO A 328 -27.03 -29.77 -3.71
CA PRO A 328 -27.06 -28.31 -3.63
C PRO A 328 -27.01 -27.86 -2.16
N GLY A 329 -25.87 -27.31 -1.72
CA GLY A 329 -25.78 -26.67 -0.40
C GLY A 329 -24.39 -26.34 0.14
N GLU A 330 -23.33 -27.02 -0.31
CA GLU A 330 -21.97 -26.80 0.20
C GLU A 330 -21.08 -26.17 -0.90
N GLU A 331 -20.61 -24.93 -0.68
CA GLU A 331 -19.59 -24.35 -1.56
C GLU A 331 -18.27 -25.11 -1.35
N PRO A 332 -17.62 -25.63 -2.41
CA PRO A 332 -16.39 -26.40 -2.25
C PRO A 332 -15.27 -25.53 -1.65
N ALA A 333 -14.33 -26.14 -0.91
CA ALA A 333 -13.17 -25.46 -0.30
C ALA A 333 -12.44 -24.55 -1.32
N ARG A 334 -12.33 -25.01 -2.57
CA ARG A 334 -11.73 -24.24 -3.68
C ARG A 334 -12.48 -22.95 -3.99
N ALA A 335 -13.82 -22.94 -3.94
CA ALA A 335 -14.62 -21.74 -4.19
C ALA A 335 -14.41 -20.71 -3.08
N HIS A 336 -14.41 -21.15 -1.82
CA HIS A 336 -14.07 -20.31 -0.68
C HIS A 336 -12.65 -19.75 -0.77
N TYR A 337 -11.66 -20.56 -1.17
CA TYR A 337 -10.29 -20.12 -1.41
C TYR A 337 -10.22 -19.06 -2.52
N GLN A 338 -10.88 -19.26 -3.65
CA GLN A 338 -10.91 -18.27 -4.75
C GLN A 338 -11.58 -16.95 -4.32
N ARG A 339 -12.63 -17.02 -3.50
CA ARG A 339 -13.25 -15.84 -2.89
C ARG A 339 -12.29 -15.14 -1.93
N GLY A 340 -11.50 -15.89 -1.16
CA GLY A 340 -10.42 -15.35 -0.33
C GLY A 340 -9.38 -14.58 -1.15
N LEU A 341 -8.92 -15.17 -2.26
CA LEU A 341 -7.98 -14.50 -3.19
C LEU A 341 -8.58 -13.26 -3.85
N ALA A 342 -9.87 -13.27 -4.17
CA ALA A 342 -10.57 -12.10 -4.69
C ALA A 342 -10.64 -10.99 -3.62
N GLY A 343 -11.04 -11.33 -2.39
CA GLY A 343 -11.03 -10.38 -1.27
C GLY A 343 -9.66 -9.79 -0.98
N LEU A 344 -8.59 -10.59 -1.07
CA LEU A 344 -7.20 -10.12 -0.96
C LEU A 344 -6.83 -9.11 -2.05
N ARG A 345 -7.13 -9.44 -3.31
CA ARG A 345 -6.91 -8.55 -4.46
C ARG A 345 -7.67 -7.23 -4.32
N ASP A 346 -8.87 -7.28 -3.76
CA ASP A 346 -9.73 -6.11 -3.55
C ASP A 346 -9.42 -5.34 -2.25
N GLY A 347 -8.45 -5.81 -1.44
CA GLY A 347 -8.11 -5.22 -0.14
C GLY A 347 -9.17 -5.42 0.96
N ARG A 348 -10.18 -6.27 0.73
CA ARG A 348 -11.26 -6.59 1.67
C ARG A 348 -10.82 -7.68 2.65
N TYR A 349 -9.91 -7.32 3.54
CA TYR A 349 -9.19 -8.27 4.39
C TYR A 349 -10.08 -9.10 5.32
N GLU A 350 -11.14 -8.53 5.89
CA GLU A 350 -12.06 -9.29 6.76
C GLU A 350 -12.85 -10.34 5.98
N GLU A 351 -13.33 -9.99 4.79
CA GLU A 351 -14.02 -10.93 3.90
C GLU A 351 -13.06 -12.01 3.37
N ALA A 352 -11.84 -11.61 3.01
CA ALA A 352 -10.80 -12.55 2.57
C ALA A 352 -10.46 -13.56 3.67
N LEU A 353 -10.25 -13.08 4.90
CA LEU A 353 -9.98 -13.93 6.06
C LEU A 353 -11.16 -14.86 6.37
N GLY A 354 -12.40 -14.35 6.30
CA GLY A 354 -13.60 -15.15 6.46
C GLY A 354 -13.70 -16.26 5.41
N ALA A 355 -13.39 -15.95 4.15
CA ALA A 355 -13.42 -16.91 3.06
C ALA A 355 -12.30 -17.96 3.15
N PHE A 356 -11.07 -17.58 3.50
CA PHE A 356 -10.01 -18.57 3.74
C PHE A 356 -10.31 -19.46 4.94
N ARG A 357 -10.85 -18.92 6.03
CA ARG A 357 -11.29 -19.74 7.17
C ARG A 357 -12.43 -20.67 6.81
N ALA A 358 -13.33 -20.27 5.90
CA ALA A 358 -14.35 -21.16 5.38
C ALA A 358 -13.73 -22.30 4.55
N ALA A 359 -12.76 -21.99 3.67
CA ALA A 359 -12.01 -23.01 2.93
C ALA A 359 -11.30 -24.01 3.87
N LEU A 360 -10.69 -23.51 4.95
CA LEU A 360 -10.00 -24.31 5.95
C LEU A 360 -10.93 -25.12 6.87
N ARG A 361 -12.21 -24.77 6.97
CA ARG A 361 -13.21 -25.60 7.68
C ARG A 361 -13.54 -26.85 6.85
N GLU A 362 -13.64 -26.70 5.54
CA GLU A 362 -13.91 -27.79 4.61
C GLU A 362 -12.65 -28.64 4.36
N GLU A 363 -11.49 -28.00 4.19
CA GLU A 363 -10.21 -28.64 3.95
C GLU A 363 -9.11 -28.05 4.87
N PRO A 364 -8.94 -28.60 6.09
CA PRO A 364 -8.00 -28.07 7.08
C PRO A 364 -6.52 -28.10 6.66
N ASN A 365 -6.18 -28.97 5.71
CA ASN A 365 -4.82 -29.18 5.23
C ASN A 365 -4.50 -28.37 3.96
N LEU A 366 -5.39 -27.46 3.54
CA LEU A 366 -5.19 -26.64 2.35
C LEU A 366 -4.11 -25.58 2.59
N VAL A 367 -2.87 -25.92 2.20
CA VAL A 367 -1.65 -25.11 2.44
C VAL A 367 -1.81 -23.69 1.87
N GLU A 368 -2.35 -23.55 0.65
CA GLU A 368 -2.49 -22.26 0.00
C GLU A 368 -3.48 -21.35 0.73
N ALA A 369 -4.50 -21.91 1.40
CA ALA A 369 -5.42 -21.12 2.21
C ALA A 369 -4.75 -20.64 3.51
N TRP A 370 -3.85 -21.42 4.11
CA TRP A 370 -3.01 -20.96 5.22
C TRP A 370 -2.05 -19.84 4.80
N CYS A 371 -1.42 -19.94 3.62
CA CYS A 371 -0.64 -18.84 3.03
C CYS A 371 -1.51 -17.59 2.82
N GLY A 372 -2.73 -17.75 2.30
CA GLY A 372 -3.70 -16.66 2.16
C GLY A 372 -4.05 -15.97 3.49
N VAL A 373 -4.27 -16.75 4.56
CA VAL A 373 -4.48 -16.22 5.92
C VAL A 373 -3.26 -15.44 6.41
N ALA A 374 -2.05 -16.00 6.23
CA ALA A 374 -0.81 -15.34 6.60
C ALA A 374 -0.63 -14.00 5.88
N GLN A 375 -0.89 -13.97 4.57
CA GLN A 375 -0.83 -12.78 3.74
C GLN A 375 -1.83 -11.70 4.19
N VAL A 376 -3.07 -12.10 4.53
CA VAL A 376 -4.07 -11.17 5.08
C VAL A 376 -3.58 -10.54 6.38
N TYR A 377 -3.11 -11.34 7.33
CA TYR A 377 -2.62 -10.82 8.61
C TYR A 377 -1.38 -9.94 8.44
N ALA A 378 -0.45 -10.33 7.56
CA ALA A 378 0.72 -9.52 7.24
C ALA A 378 0.31 -8.13 6.69
N ASN A 379 -0.66 -8.08 5.78
CA ASN A 379 -1.17 -6.82 5.22
C ASN A 379 -1.89 -5.95 6.26
N GLN A 380 -2.48 -6.57 7.28
CA GLN A 380 -3.08 -5.87 8.42
C GLN A 380 -2.07 -5.45 9.50
N GLY A 381 -0.79 -5.81 9.36
CA GLY A 381 0.26 -5.58 10.37
C GLY A 381 0.16 -6.50 11.60
N ARG A 382 -0.67 -7.54 11.54
CA ARG A 382 -0.87 -8.56 12.57
C ARG A 382 0.19 -9.65 12.43
N TYR A 383 1.43 -9.29 12.68
CA TYR A 383 2.58 -10.12 12.34
C TYR A 383 2.68 -11.41 13.16
N ALA A 384 2.22 -11.42 14.41
CA ALA A 384 2.24 -12.63 15.23
C ALA A 384 1.32 -13.72 14.64
N GLU A 385 0.11 -13.33 14.26
CA GLU A 385 -0.86 -14.23 13.63
C GLU A 385 -0.44 -14.64 12.21
N ALA A 386 0.25 -13.74 11.48
CA ALA A 386 0.83 -14.07 10.18
C ALA A 386 1.91 -15.15 10.30
N LEU A 387 2.80 -15.06 11.31
CA LEU A 387 3.82 -16.08 11.57
C LEU A 387 3.19 -17.43 11.92
N GLN A 388 2.17 -17.45 12.79
CA GLN A 388 1.46 -18.68 13.14
C GLN A 388 0.82 -19.36 11.93
N ALA A 389 0.22 -18.58 11.03
CA ALA A 389 -0.37 -19.11 9.81
C ALA A 389 0.71 -19.66 8.84
N CYS A 390 1.87 -19.00 8.73
CA CYS A 390 3.01 -19.52 7.95
C CYS A 390 3.56 -20.81 8.56
N GLU A 391 3.71 -20.88 9.89
CA GLU A 391 4.15 -22.08 10.60
C GLU A 391 3.18 -23.24 10.34
N ARG A 392 1.87 -22.97 10.40
CA ARG A 392 0.87 -24.00 10.10
C ARG A 392 0.93 -24.50 8.66
N ALA A 393 1.16 -23.61 7.69
CA ALA A 393 1.37 -24.00 6.29
C ALA A 393 2.61 -24.91 6.15
N LEU A 394 3.71 -24.58 6.84
CA LEU A 394 4.96 -25.32 6.79
C LEU A 394 4.95 -26.65 7.56
N GLU A 395 4.09 -26.78 8.58
CA GLU A 395 3.82 -28.07 9.23
C GLU A 395 3.08 -29.05 8.32
N LEU A 396 2.24 -28.52 7.42
CA LEU A 396 1.47 -29.31 6.46
C LEU A 396 2.31 -29.65 5.22
N ASP A 397 3.13 -28.71 4.75
CA ASP A 397 4.05 -28.88 3.64
C ASP A 397 5.34 -28.07 3.86
N ASP A 398 6.43 -28.76 4.17
CA ASP A 398 7.75 -28.16 4.41
C ASP A 398 8.46 -27.72 3.11
N LEU A 399 7.84 -27.93 1.96
CA LEU A 399 8.28 -27.47 0.64
C LEU A 399 7.43 -26.29 0.12
N ALA A 400 6.52 -25.74 0.92
CA ALA A 400 5.70 -24.59 0.56
C ALA A 400 6.53 -23.30 0.40
N GLU A 401 6.95 -23.00 -0.83
CA GLU A 401 7.75 -21.81 -1.17
C GLU A 401 7.09 -20.50 -0.70
N GLU A 402 5.80 -20.34 -0.98
CA GLU A 402 5.04 -19.13 -0.62
C GLU A 402 5.00 -18.90 0.89
N ALA A 403 4.92 -19.95 1.70
CA ALA A 403 4.93 -19.83 3.16
C ALA A 403 6.29 -19.32 3.68
N TYR A 404 7.41 -19.81 3.13
CA TYR A 404 8.73 -19.28 3.44
C TYR A 404 8.90 -17.83 2.98
N LEU A 405 8.41 -17.49 1.78
CA LEU A 405 8.46 -16.12 1.27
C LEU A 405 7.71 -15.16 2.20
N LEU A 406 6.46 -15.48 2.55
CA LEU A 406 5.63 -14.68 3.45
C LEU A 406 6.25 -14.55 4.85
N ARG A 407 6.73 -15.65 5.43
CA ARG A 407 7.37 -15.62 6.76
C ARG A 407 8.64 -14.78 6.77
N GLY A 408 9.48 -14.90 5.73
CA GLY A 408 10.67 -14.08 5.56
C GLY A 408 10.36 -12.59 5.44
N LEU A 409 9.30 -12.24 4.70
CA LEU A 409 8.82 -10.86 4.62
C LEU A 409 8.32 -10.33 5.96
N VAL A 410 7.59 -11.13 6.72
CA VAL A 410 7.12 -10.78 8.07
C VAL A 410 8.30 -10.60 9.03
N HIS A 411 9.29 -11.48 9.00
CA HIS A 411 10.52 -11.34 9.79
C HIS A 411 11.28 -10.06 9.44
N ARG A 412 11.40 -9.72 8.15
CA ARG A 412 11.99 -8.45 7.73
C ARG A 412 11.24 -7.25 8.32
N GLN A 413 9.90 -7.26 8.29
CA GLN A 413 9.09 -6.18 8.88
C GLN A 413 9.26 -6.05 10.39
N LEU A 414 9.54 -7.16 11.07
CA LEU A 414 9.83 -7.20 12.51
C LEU A 414 11.28 -6.83 12.86
N GLY A 415 12.14 -6.55 11.87
CA GLY A 415 13.56 -6.29 12.09
C GLY A 415 14.41 -7.54 12.34
N ARG A 416 13.84 -8.72 12.15
CA ARG A 416 14.46 -10.03 12.37
C ARG A 416 15.23 -10.48 11.13
N MET A 417 16.34 -9.79 10.85
CA MET A 417 17.02 -9.87 9.56
C MET A 417 17.62 -11.25 9.29
N GLU A 418 18.20 -11.91 10.30
CA GLU A 418 18.79 -13.24 10.16
C GLU A 418 17.75 -14.29 9.79
N GLN A 419 16.59 -14.25 10.46
CA GLN A 419 15.47 -15.14 10.17
C GLN A 419 14.86 -14.84 8.80
N ALA A 420 14.78 -13.56 8.41
CA ALA A 420 14.34 -13.17 7.08
C ALA A 420 15.27 -13.72 5.99
N VAL A 421 16.59 -13.66 6.17
CA VAL A 421 17.56 -14.26 5.23
C VAL A 421 17.33 -15.76 5.12
N ALA A 422 17.24 -16.47 6.24
CA ALA A 422 17.07 -17.93 6.24
C ALA A 422 15.82 -18.38 5.47
N ASP A 423 14.68 -17.72 5.74
CA ASP A 423 13.41 -18.04 5.08
C ASP A 423 13.43 -17.68 3.59
N LEU A 424 13.94 -16.50 3.23
CA LEU A 424 14.01 -16.07 1.83
C LEU A 424 15.02 -16.90 1.01
N GLU A 425 16.13 -17.35 1.61
CA GLU A 425 17.05 -18.29 0.99
C GLU A 425 16.39 -19.65 0.76
N ARG A 426 15.56 -20.11 1.70
CA ARG A 426 14.79 -21.34 1.55
C ARG A 426 13.75 -21.23 0.43
N ALA A 427 13.01 -20.12 0.36
CA ALA A 427 12.10 -19.83 -0.75
C ALA A 427 12.84 -19.80 -2.11
N ALA A 428 13.99 -19.11 -2.17
CA ALA A 428 14.82 -19.06 -3.38
C ALA A 428 15.46 -20.41 -3.75
N TYR A 429 15.67 -21.31 -2.79
CA TYR A 429 16.13 -22.68 -3.05
C TYR A 429 15.02 -23.54 -3.65
N LEU A 430 13.80 -23.44 -3.11
CA LEU A 430 12.63 -24.18 -3.59
C LEU A 430 12.19 -23.69 -4.98
N ASN A 431 12.28 -22.37 -5.23
CA ASN A 431 12.02 -21.77 -6.53
C ASN A 431 13.19 -20.87 -6.97
N PRO A 432 14.22 -21.44 -7.62
CA PRO A 432 15.40 -20.69 -8.09
C PRO A 432 15.07 -19.59 -9.10
N SER A 433 13.94 -19.66 -9.78
CA SER A 433 13.44 -18.66 -10.72
C SER A 433 12.58 -17.58 -10.10
N SER A 434 12.26 -17.64 -8.79
CA SER A 434 11.39 -16.67 -8.11
C SER A 434 12.03 -15.27 -8.09
N PRO A 435 11.54 -14.30 -8.90
CA PRO A 435 12.11 -12.95 -8.92
C PRO A 435 11.93 -12.25 -7.57
N THR A 436 10.80 -12.53 -6.91
CA THR A 436 10.38 -11.95 -5.65
C THR A 436 11.27 -12.38 -4.49
N ALA A 437 11.57 -13.69 -4.37
CA ALA A 437 12.47 -14.19 -3.34
C ALA A 437 13.88 -13.56 -3.46
N HIS A 438 14.44 -13.52 -4.69
CA HIS A 438 15.74 -12.89 -4.92
C HIS A 438 15.71 -11.37 -4.68
N TYR A 439 14.59 -10.69 -5.00
CA TYR A 439 14.48 -9.25 -4.83
C TYR A 439 14.54 -8.89 -3.34
N TYR A 440 13.76 -9.61 -2.54
CA TYR A 440 13.71 -9.38 -1.10
C TYR A 440 14.95 -9.85 -0.37
N LEU A 441 15.65 -10.88 -0.85
CA LEU A 441 17.02 -11.17 -0.41
C LEU A 441 17.95 -9.97 -0.65
N GLY A 442 17.87 -9.35 -1.83
CA GLY A 442 18.64 -8.15 -2.16
C GLY A 442 18.40 -7.01 -1.18
N ASP A 443 17.12 -6.73 -0.89
CA ASP A 443 16.71 -5.69 0.06
C ASP A 443 17.15 -5.99 1.50
N VAL A 444 17.05 -7.24 1.97
CA VAL A 444 17.53 -7.64 3.30
C VAL A 444 19.06 -7.55 3.39
N PHE A 445 19.80 -7.98 2.36
CA PHE A 445 21.26 -7.83 2.34
C PHE A 445 21.71 -6.36 2.30
N LEU A 446 20.95 -5.48 1.63
CA LEU A 446 21.19 -4.03 1.70
C LEU A 446 21.04 -3.51 3.13
N ALA A 447 19.98 -3.92 3.84
CA ALA A 447 19.77 -3.53 5.24
C ALA A 447 20.90 -4.03 6.15
N LEU A 448 21.44 -5.21 5.86
CA LEU A 448 22.62 -5.78 6.55
C LEU A 448 23.96 -5.20 6.07
N SER A 449 23.95 -4.22 5.16
CA SER A 449 25.15 -3.64 4.53
C SER A 449 26.03 -4.65 3.76
N ASP A 450 25.52 -5.85 3.46
CA ASP A 450 26.19 -6.82 2.59
C ASP A 450 25.94 -6.48 1.11
N ARG A 451 26.70 -5.47 0.65
CA ARG A 451 26.61 -4.96 -0.72
C ARG A 451 26.85 -6.03 -1.78
N ARG A 452 27.71 -7.02 -1.50
CA ARG A 452 28.07 -8.07 -2.46
C ARG A 452 26.92 -9.04 -2.67
N ARG A 453 26.32 -9.55 -1.58
CA ARG A 453 25.19 -10.47 -1.68
C ARG A 453 23.93 -9.76 -2.17
N ALA A 454 23.73 -8.51 -1.78
CA ALA A 454 22.66 -7.66 -2.29
C ALA A 454 22.71 -7.53 -3.83
N ALA A 455 23.87 -7.15 -4.36
CA ALA A 455 24.11 -7.05 -5.80
C ALA A 455 23.83 -8.38 -6.52
N GLN A 456 24.34 -9.50 -5.99
CA GLN A 456 24.10 -10.81 -6.58
C GLN A 456 22.61 -11.17 -6.64
N ALA A 457 21.86 -10.88 -5.58
CA ALA A 457 20.44 -11.14 -5.50
C ALA A 457 19.65 -10.29 -6.51
N PHE A 458 19.93 -8.99 -6.61
CA PHE A 458 19.30 -8.14 -7.63
C PHE A 458 19.62 -8.54 -9.07
N ARG A 459 20.84 -9.04 -9.35
CA ARG A 459 21.15 -9.62 -10.67
C ARG A 459 20.33 -10.87 -10.96
N ARG A 460 20.09 -11.72 -9.96
CA ARG A 460 19.25 -12.92 -10.11
C ARG A 460 17.80 -12.53 -10.37
N THR A 461 17.26 -11.56 -9.63
CA THR A 461 15.94 -10.99 -9.92
C THR A 461 15.88 -10.46 -11.35
N TRP A 462 16.82 -9.60 -11.75
CA TRP A 462 16.85 -9.02 -13.10
C TRP A 462 16.87 -10.11 -14.18
N ARG A 463 17.69 -11.15 -14.02
CA ARG A 463 17.74 -12.29 -14.97
C ARG A 463 16.43 -13.08 -15.01
N ALA A 464 15.83 -13.35 -13.86
CA ALA A 464 14.56 -14.09 -13.77
C ALA A 464 13.41 -13.31 -14.43
N LEU A 465 13.53 -11.99 -14.51
CA LEU A 465 12.58 -11.13 -15.21
C LEU A 465 12.83 -11.08 -16.72
N LEU A 466 13.98 -11.48 -17.26
CA LEU A 466 14.26 -11.38 -18.70
C LEU A 466 13.26 -12.23 -19.52
N GLY A 467 12.77 -11.68 -20.63
CA GLY A 467 11.81 -12.35 -21.50
C GLY A 467 10.34 -12.27 -21.05
N GLN A 468 10.06 -11.78 -19.84
CA GLN A 468 8.69 -11.51 -19.39
C GLN A 468 8.16 -10.18 -19.97
N ALA A 469 6.86 -10.12 -20.28
CA ALA A 469 6.20 -8.91 -20.76
C ALA A 469 6.13 -7.84 -19.66
N GLU A 470 6.23 -6.57 -20.06
CA GLU A 470 6.45 -5.44 -19.14
C GLU A 470 5.29 -5.20 -18.16
N ASP A 471 4.06 -5.43 -18.59
CA ASP A 471 2.84 -5.18 -17.81
C ASP A 471 2.40 -6.37 -16.94
N VAL A 472 3.08 -7.51 -17.04
CA VAL A 472 2.77 -8.69 -16.21
C VAL A 472 3.04 -8.36 -14.74
N LEU A 473 2.08 -8.69 -13.88
CA LEU A 473 2.20 -8.51 -12.43
C LEU A 473 2.82 -9.75 -11.78
N ILE A 474 3.90 -9.55 -11.04
CA ILE A 474 4.49 -10.52 -10.13
C ILE A 474 4.26 -10.01 -8.72
N ASP A 475 3.47 -10.73 -7.92
CA ASP A 475 3.09 -10.36 -6.55
C ASP A 475 2.55 -8.92 -6.44
N GLY A 476 1.72 -8.54 -7.42
CA GLY A 476 1.10 -7.22 -7.52
C GLY A 476 2.00 -6.16 -8.17
N VAL A 477 3.19 -6.52 -8.65
CA VAL A 477 4.17 -5.60 -9.22
C VAL A 477 4.41 -5.83 -10.71
N PRO A 478 4.23 -4.82 -11.58
CA PRO A 478 4.63 -4.90 -12.98
C PRO A 478 6.12 -5.23 -13.18
N VAL A 479 6.41 -6.17 -14.08
CA VAL A 479 7.77 -6.62 -14.43
C VAL A 479 8.71 -5.46 -14.76
N HIS A 480 8.25 -4.45 -15.52
CA HIS A 480 9.09 -3.31 -15.87
C HIS A 480 9.60 -2.55 -14.65
N LEU A 481 8.81 -2.49 -13.58
CA LEU A 481 9.16 -1.78 -12.36
C LEU A 481 10.10 -2.58 -11.48
N LEU A 482 9.92 -3.90 -11.37
CA LEU A 482 10.91 -4.75 -10.70
C LEU A 482 12.27 -4.69 -11.41
N ARG A 483 12.27 -4.67 -12.74
CA ARG A 483 13.49 -4.45 -13.52
C ARG A 483 14.09 -3.09 -13.16
N GLN A 484 13.34 -2.00 -13.30
CA GLN A 484 13.83 -0.65 -13.01
C GLN A 484 14.42 -0.52 -11.58
N ALA A 485 13.76 -1.09 -10.58
CA ALA A 485 14.25 -1.15 -9.21
C ALA A 485 15.59 -1.89 -9.11
N CYS A 486 15.68 -3.07 -9.71
CA CYS A 486 16.93 -3.84 -9.74
C CYS A 486 18.06 -3.07 -10.43
N ARG A 487 17.79 -2.40 -11.55
CA ARG A 487 18.78 -1.56 -12.25
C ARG A 487 19.32 -0.47 -11.34
N LYS A 488 18.45 0.29 -10.67
CA LYS A 488 18.85 1.37 -9.75
C LYS A 488 19.69 0.84 -8.59
N HIS A 489 19.31 -0.29 -8.00
CA HIS A 489 20.08 -0.92 -6.94
C HIS A 489 21.47 -1.36 -7.44
N LEU A 490 21.56 -1.96 -8.62
CA LEU A 490 22.82 -2.38 -9.22
C LEU A 490 23.72 -1.19 -9.56
N GLU A 491 23.18 -0.12 -10.14
CA GLU A 491 23.91 1.13 -10.40
C GLU A 491 24.48 1.73 -9.11
N THR A 492 23.69 1.75 -8.03
CA THR A 492 24.12 2.26 -6.71
C THR A 492 25.17 1.35 -6.05
N LEU A 493 25.06 0.03 -6.27
CA LEU A 493 25.93 -0.96 -5.65
C LEU A 493 27.28 -1.09 -6.37
N GLU A 494 27.28 -1.00 -7.69
CA GLU A 494 28.38 -1.38 -8.58
C GLU A 494 28.94 -0.21 -9.42
N GLY A 495 28.23 0.93 -9.50
CA GLY A 495 28.67 2.13 -10.23
C GLY A 495 28.43 2.12 -11.74
N ALA A 496 27.83 1.06 -12.30
CA ALA A 496 27.45 0.97 -13.71
C ALA A 496 26.13 0.20 -13.88
N ALA A 497 25.36 0.52 -14.93
CA ALA A 497 24.15 -0.23 -15.29
C ALA A 497 24.51 -1.67 -15.70
N PRO A 498 23.64 -2.66 -15.46
CA PRO A 498 23.94 -4.04 -15.78
C PRO A 498 24.09 -4.24 -17.29
N GLU A 499 25.32 -4.42 -17.77
CA GLU A 499 25.57 -5.02 -19.09
C GLU A 499 25.23 -6.51 -19.00
N VAL A 500 24.00 -6.87 -19.40
CA VAL A 500 23.67 -8.26 -19.67
C VAL A 500 23.71 -8.42 -21.18
N SER A 501 24.86 -8.85 -21.70
CA SER A 501 24.95 -9.31 -23.08
C SER A 501 23.97 -10.46 -23.24
N VAL A 502 22.91 -10.26 -24.01
CA VAL A 502 22.14 -11.35 -24.59
C VAL A 502 23.11 -11.99 -25.58
N ARG A 503 23.74 -13.12 -25.20
CA ARG A 503 24.33 -13.98 -26.23
C ARG A 503 23.14 -14.62 -26.95
N PRO A 504 22.90 -14.31 -28.23
CA PRO A 504 21.90 -15.04 -28.98
C PRO A 504 22.38 -16.47 -29.10
N SER A 505 21.54 -17.40 -28.64
CA SER A 505 21.66 -18.84 -28.87
C SER A 505 21.47 -19.18 -30.33
#